data_AF-A0AAN9RIT5-F1
#
_entry.id   AF-A0AAN9RIT5-F1
#
_cell.length_a   1.000
_cell.length_b   1.000
_cell.length_c   1.000
_cell.angle_alpha   90.00
_cell.angle_beta   90.00
_cell.angle_gamma   90.00
#
_symmetry.space_group_name_H-M   'P 1'
#
loop_
_entity.id
_entity.type
_entity.pdbx_description
1 polymer ?
#
loop_
_entity_poly.entity_id
_entity_poly.type
_entity_poly.pdbx_seq_one_letter_code
_entity_poly.pdbx_strand_id
1 'polypeptide(L)'
;MIQDRAIWYTNSPNTLVWIANRDHPINGKHSTLSLLKSGNLVFTDAAQFQVWFTNIAATSKQVQLHLQDNGNLVLLESRNISSNVVIWQSFDFPTDTLLPSQAFTKSTGLVSSRSGSNHSSDFCKLFFDSENVLRIMYQGPQVSNVYWLDPWL
;
A
#
# COMPACT_ATOMS: atom_id res chain seq x y z
N MET A 1 -1.39 -7.68 12.02
CA MET A 1 -0.20 -8.57 11.88
C MET A 1 0.41 -8.39 10.49
N ILE A 2 1.70 -8.68 10.31
CA ILE A 2 2.35 -8.72 8.99
C ILE A 2 2.74 -10.16 8.71
N GLN A 3 2.29 -10.72 7.58
CA GLN A 3 2.84 -11.96 7.03
C GLN A 3 2.63 -11.97 5.51
N ASP A 4 3.55 -12.62 4.80
CA ASP A 4 3.48 -12.87 3.34
C ASP A 4 3.16 -11.62 2.50
N ARG A 5 3.67 -10.44 2.93
CA ARG A 5 3.54 -9.07 2.36
C ARG A 5 2.23 -8.32 2.59
N ALA A 6 1.35 -8.84 3.44
CA ALA A 6 0.04 -8.24 3.71
C ALA A 6 -0.11 -7.79 5.16
N ILE A 7 -1.03 -6.85 5.36
CA ILE A 7 -1.52 -6.41 6.66
C ILE A 7 -3.01 -6.77 6.73
N TRP A 8 -3.43 -7.36 7.85
CA TRP A 8 -4.83 -7.71 8.14
C TRP A 8 -5.19 -7.42 9.59
N TYR A 9 -6.50 -7.38 9.85
CA TYR A 9 -7.04 -7.27 11.21
C TYR A 9 -6.76 -8.53 12.01
N THR A 10 -6.15 -8.39 13.19
CA THR A 10 -5.84 -9.53 14.07
C THR A 10 -7.08 -10.33 14.46
N ASN A 11 -8.21 -9.65 14.70
CA ASN A 11 -9.47 -10.29 15.10
C ASN A 11 -10.33 -10.75 13.90
N SER A 12 -9.92 -10.41 12.68
CA SER A 12 -10.59 -10.79 11.43
C SER A 12 -9.52 -11.10 10.36
N PRO A 13 -8.84 -12.24 10.45
CA PRO A 13 -7.65 -12.53 9.63
C PRO A 13 -7.95 -12.64 8.12
N ASN A 14 -9.21 -12.77 7.75
CA ASN A 14 -9.66 -12.77 6.35
C ASN A 14 -9.86 -11.36 5.77
N THR A 15 -9.73 -10.32 6.61
CA THR A 15 -9.88 -8.92 6.19
C THR A 15 -8.51 -8.31 5.96
N LEU A 16 -8.02 -8.43 4.73
CA LEU A 16 -6.82 -7.78 4.24
C LEU A 16 -7.07 -6.27 4.08
N VAL A 17 -6.15 -5.45 4.58
CA VAL A 17 -6.26 -3.98 4.53
C VAL A 17 -5.17 -3.33 3.71
N TRP A 18 -4.06 -4.03 3.49
CA TRP A 18 -2.96 -3.58 2.66
C TRP A 18 -2.13 -4.77 2.16
N ILE A 19 -1.61 -4.69 0.93
CA ILE A 19 -0.75 -5.70 0.33
C ILE A 19 0.31 -5.05 -0.56
N ALA A 20 1.58 -5.42 -0.35
CA ALA A 20 2.65 -5.02 -1.26
C ALA A 20 2.55 -5.78 -2.59
N ASN A 21 2.79 -5.08 -3.70
CA ASN A 21 2.92 -5.69 -5.03
C ASN A 21 1.72 -6.55 -5.47
N ARG A 22 0.50 -6.03 -5.27
CA ARG A 22 -0.75 -6.76 -5.54
C ARG A 22 -0.95 -7.22 -6.98
N ASP A 23 -0.33 -6.51 -7.93
CA ASP A 23 -0.46 -6.76 -9.37
C ASP A 23 0.56 -7.75 -9.94
N HIS A 24 1.59 -8.09 -9.15
CA HIS A 24 2.54 -9.14 -9.48
C HIS A 24 2.53 -10.20 -8.37
N PRO A 25 1.51 -11.07 -8.35
CA PRO A 25 1.44 -12.14 -7.40
C PRO A 25 2.60 -13.12 -7.65
N ILE A 26 3.36 -13.39 -6.59
CA ILE A 26 4.37 -14.44 -6.59
C ILE A 26 3.91 -15.58 -5.71
N ASN A 27 4.48 -16.77 -5.92
CA ASN A 27 4.26 -17.89 -5.03
C ASN A 27 4.83 -17.54 -3.65
N GLY A 28 3.96 -17.36 -2.65
CA GLY A 28 4.34 -16.89 -1.32
C GLY A 28 5.20 -17.89 -0.53
N LYS A 29 5.23 -19.16 -0.95
CA LYS A 29 6.07 -20.18 -0.31
C LYS A 29 7.53 -19.79 -0.43
N HIS A 30 8.22 -19.69 0.72
CA HIS A 30 9.63 -19.29 0.82
C HIS A 30 9.95 -17.86 0.37
N SER A 31 8.93 -17.00 0.21
CA SER A 31 9.14 -15.56 0.03
C SER A 31 9.52 -14.91 1.36
N THR A 32 10.28 -13.81 1.32
CA THR A 32 10.74 -13.10 2.52
C THR A 32 10.57 -11.60 2.39
N LEU A 33 10.19 -10.96 3.50
CA LEU A 33 10.22 -9.51 3.66
C LEU A 33 11.44 -9.15 4.50
N SER A 34 12.36 -8.38 3.94
CA SER A 34 13.64 -8.05 4.56
C SER A 34 13.92 -6.56 4.54
N LEU A 35 14.36 -6.01 5.67
CA LEU A 35 14.91 -4.65 5.73
C LEU A 35 16.41 -4.70 5.45
N LEU A 36 16.81 -4.13 4.31
CA LEU A 36 18.21 -4.10 3.90
C LEU A 36 19.00 -3.00 4.62
N LYS A 37 20.33 -3.14 4.66
CA LYS A 37 21.24 -2.11 5.20
C LYS A 37 21.16 -0.77 4.48
N SER A 38 20.62 -0.73 3.26
CA SER A 38 20.36 0.50 2.52
C SER A 38 19.11 1.24 3.03
N GLY A 39 18.38 0.67 4.00
CA GLY A 39 17.07 1.14 4.46
C GLY A 39 15.89 0.62 3.65
N ASN A 40 16.12 0.00 2.49
CA ASN A 40 15.02 -0.51 1.65
C ASN A 40 14.33 -1.69 2.33
N LEU A 41 13.00 -1.63 2.42
CA LEU A 41 12.19 -2.80 2.68
C LEU A 41 12.00 -3.52 1.35
N VAL A 42 12.45 -4.76 1.27
CA VAL A 42 12.49 -5.56 0.05
C VAL A 42 11.69 -6.83 0.24
N PHE A 43 10.89 -7.15 -0.75
CA PHE A 43 10.18 -8.41 -0.85
C PHE A 43 10.85 -9.29 -1.91
N THR A 44 11.28 -10.46 -1.46
CA THR A 44 12.07 -11.40 -2.26
C THR A 44 11.26 -12.68 -2.46
N ASP A 45 11.26 -13.22 -3.67
CA ASP A 45 10.58 -14.46 -3.99
C ASP A 45 11.38 -15.71 -3.58
N ALA A 46 10.80 -16.90 -3.82
CA ALA A 46 11.43 -18.18 -3.51
C ALA A 46 12.77 -18.39 -4.25
N ALA A 47 12.93 -17.79 -5.43
CA ALA A 47 14.13 -17.86 -6.26
C ALA A 47 15.16 -16.77 -5.91
N GLN A 48 14.94 -16.02 -4.83
CA GLN A 48 15.80 -14.93 -4.35
C GLN A 48 15.81 -13.68 -5.26
N PHE A 49 14.81 -13.52 -6.14
CA PHE A 49 14.63 -12.29 -6.90
C PHE A 49 13.88 -11.24 -6.09
N GLN A 50 14.37 -10.00 -6.14
CA GLN A 50 13.69 -8.85 -5.55
C GLN A 50 12.52 -8.45 -6.46
N VAL A 51 11.29 -8.70 -6.00
CA VAL A 51 10.09 -8.46 -6.81
C VAL A 51 9.38 -7.17 -6.45
N TRP A 52 9.70 -6.59 -5.29
CA TRP A 52 9.20 -5.30 -4.86
C TRP A 52 10.12 -4.69 -3.80
N PHE A 53 10.20 -3.37 -3.78
CA PHE A 53 10.94 -2.62 -2.76
C PHE A 53 10.38 -1.20 -2.61
N THR A 54 10.63 -0.56 -1.48
CA THR A 54 10.13 0.79 -1.17
C THR A 54 10.79 1.92 -1.98
N ASN A 55 11.88 1.61 -2.68
CA ASN A 55 12.67 2.55 -3.49
C ASN A 55 13.10 3.81 -2.73
N ILE A 56 13.66 3.61 -1.54
CA ILE A 56 14.17 4.68 -0.69
C ILE A 56 15.70 4.68 -0.68
N ALA A 57 16.26 5.87 -0.48
CA ALA A 57 17.68 6.08 -0.25
C ALA A 57 17.86 6.66 1.16
N ALA A 58 18.02 5.76 2.14
CA ALA A 58 18.29 6.18 3.50
C ALA A 58 19.68 6.86 3.58
N THR A 59 19.74 7.95 4.31
CA THR A 59 20.96 8.72 4.63
C THR A 59 21.67 8.19 5.86
N SER A 60 20.96 7.47 6.74
CA SER A 60 21.47 6.87 7.97
C SER A 60 21.45 5.34 7.88
N LYS A 61 22.35 4.70 8.65
CA LYS A 61 22.39 3.23 8.77
C LYS A 61 21.35 2.68 9.76
N GLN A 62 20.67 3.56 10.49
CA GLN A 62 19.67 3.20 11.48
C GLN A 62 18.27 3.43 10.91
N VAL A 63 17.72 2.38 10.31
CA VAL A 63 16.34 2.34 9.83
C VAL A 63 15.58 1.27 10.59
N GLN A 64 14.36 1.58 11.00
CA GLN A 64 13.48 0.68 11.74
C GLN A 64 12.14 0.53 11.01
N LEU A 65 11.60 -0.69 10.97
CA LEU A 65 10.28 -0.99 10.42
C LEU A 65 9.28 -1.14 11.56
N HIS A 66 8.30 -0.24 11.65
CA HIS A 66 7.32 -0.21 12.73
C HIS A 66 5.90 -0.35 12.15
N LEU A 67 5.12 -1.31 12.65
CA LEU A 67 3.68 -1.35 12.45
C LEU A 67 3.01 -0.60 13.59
N GLN A 68 2.36 0.51 13.28
CA GLN A 68 1.62 1.32 14.26
C GLN A 68 0.24 0.71 14.53
N ASP A 69 -0.36 1.08 15.67
CA ASP A 69 -1.66 0.56 16.11
C ASP A 69 -2.82 0.92 15.17
N ASN A 70 -2.68 2.00 14.39
CA ASN A 70 -3.63 2.38 13.34
C ASN A 70 -3.49 1.55 12.05
N GLY A 71 -2.55 0.58 12.00
CA GLY A 71 -2.27 -0.26 10.83
C GLY A 71 -1.27 0.35 9.85
N ASN A 72 -0.70 1.53 10.14
CA ASN A 72 0.31 2.15 9.29
C ASN A 72 1.66 1.45 9.48
N LEU A 73 2.21 0.90 8.40
CA LEU A 73 3.55 0.34 8.37
C LEU A 73 4.53 1.42 7.94
N VAL A 74 5.42 1.82 8.83
CA VAL A 74 6.34 2.94 8.61
C VAL A 74 7.80 2.49 8.64
N LEU A 75 8.62 3.09 7.78
CA LEU A 75 10.07 3.07 7.89
C LEU A 75 10.53 4.37 8.54
N LEU A 76 11.21 4.22 9.68
CA LEU A 76 11.73 5.32 10.48
C LEU A 76 13.25 5.38 10.33
N GLU A 77 13.76 6.53 9.92
CA GLU A 77 15.18 6.83 9.88
C GLU A 77 15.60 7.64 11.10
N SER A 78 16.59 7.15 11.84
CA SER A 78 17.24 7.91 12.91
C SER A 78 18.18 8.95 12.31
N ARG A 79 17.84 10.24 12.49
CA ARG A 79 18.63 11.38 12.00
C ARG A 79 19.57 11.93 13.08
N ASN A 80 19.22 11.77 14.34
CA ASN A 80 20.07 12.01 15.50
C ASN A 80 19.56 11.17 16.69
N ILE A 81 20.20 11.29 17.86
CA ILE A 81 19.91 10.47 19.06
C ILE A 81 18.44 10.54 19.51
N SER A 82 17.72 11.61 19.23
CA SER A 82 16.37 11.86 19.75
C SER A 82 15.29 12.07 18.67
N SER A 83 15.64 11.92 17.37
CA SER A 83 14.67 12.15 16.29
C SER A 83 14.71 11.05 15.23
N ASN A 84 13.52 10.53 14.99
CA ASN A 84 13.22 9.64 13.88
C ASN A 84 12.36 10.39 12.86
N VAL A 85 12.62 10.18 11.59
CA VAL A 85 11.85 10.73 10.47
C VAL A 85 11.21 9.58 9.70
N VAL A 86 9.93 9.71 9.35
CA VAL A 86 9.26 8.77 8.45
C VAL A 86 9.82 8.97 7.04
N ILE A 87 10.46 7.94 6.50
CA ILE A 87 11.03 7.95 5.13
C ILE A 87 10.16 7.18 4.13
N TRP A 88 9.21 6.37 4.63
CA TRP A 88 8.19 5.67 3.84
C TRP A 88 7.07 5.22 4.77
N GLN A 89 5.84 5.17 4.26
CA GLN A 89 4.69 4.62 4.99
C GLN A 89 3.68 3.95 4.06
N SER A 90 3.03 2.87 4.52
CA SER A 90 2.01 2.16 3.74
C SER A 90 0.78 3.01 3.45
N PHE A 91 0.47 3.97 4.32
CA PHE A 91 -0.67 4.88 4.17
C PHE A 91 -0.59 5.77 2.91
N ASP A 92 0.62 6.01 2.38
CA ASP A 92 0.80 6.76 1.12
C ASP A 92 0.49 5.90 -0.11
N PHE A 93 0.39 4.58 0.05
CA PHE A 93 0.18 3.60 -1.01
C PHE A 93 -1.01 2.68 -0.67
N PRO A 94 -2.24 3.20 -0.54
CA PRO A 94 -3.41 2.35 -0.28
C PRO A 94 -3.67 1.37 -1.42
N THR A 95 -4.46 0.35 -1.10
CA THR A 95 -4.92 -0.65 -2.07
C THR A 95 -6.40 -0.43 -2.39
N ASP A 96 -7.31 -1.21 -1.82
CA ASP A 96 -8.77 -1.04 -1.95
C ASP A 96 -9.43 -0.51 -0.67
N THR A 97 -8.68 -0.37 0.41
CA THR A 97 -9.17 -0.03 1.75
C THR A 97 -8.55 1.27 2.25
N LEU A 98 -9.38 2.15 2.83
CA LEU A 98 -8.95 3.34 3.58
C LEU A 98 -9.09 3.05 5.07
N LEU A 99 -7.99 3.18 5.83
CA LEU A 99 -7.99 2.94 7.26
C LEU A 99 -8.28 4.22 8.08
N PRO A 100 -8.73 4.09 9.34
CA PRO A 100 -8.84 5.23 10.24
C PRO A 100 -7.52 6.00 10.34
N SER A 101 -7.59 7.34 10.36
CA SER A 101 -6.44 8.24 10.40
C SER A 101 -5.55 8.23 9.15
N GLN A 102 -5.91 7.48 8.10
CA GLN A 102 -5.27 7.58 6.80
C GLN A 102 -5.81 8.78 6.03
N ALA A 103 -4.92 9.67 5.61
CA ALA A 103 -5.30 10.82 4.80
C ALA A 103 -5.72 10.35 3.39
N PHE A 104 -6.91 10.77 2.95
CA PHE A 104 -7.35 10.59 1.57
C PHE A 104 -7.25 11.94 0.86
N THR A 105 -6.28 12.07 -0.05
CA THR A 105 -5.93 13.33 -0.72
C THR A 105 -6.01 13.20 -2.24
N LYS A 106 -5.73 14.28 -2.99
CA LYS A 106 -5.70 14.26 -4.46
C LYS A 106 -4.70 13.29 -5.08
N SER A 107 -3.59 13.01 -4.39
CA SER A 107 -2.61 12.02 -4.84
C SER A 107 -3.00 10.60 -4.44
N THR A 108 -4.04 10.44 -3.62
CA THR A 108 -4.52 9.15 -3.12
C THR A 108 -5.63 8.61 -4.01
N GLY A 109 -5.65 7.30 -4.24
CA GLY A 109 -6.77 6.63 -4.87
C GLY A 109 -6.87 5.19 -4.37
N LEU A 110 -8.10 4.70 -4.23
CA LEU A 110 -8.37 3.29 -3.94
C LEU A 110 -8.70 2.59 -5.25
N VAL A 111 -8.14 1.41 -5.48
CA VAL A 111 -8.45 0.56 -6.63
C VAL A 111 -9.01 -0.75 -6.11
N SER A 112 -10.22 -1.09 -6.53
CA SER A 112 -10.89 -2.33 -6.14
C SER A 112 -10.06 -3.59 -6.44
N SER A 113 -10.29 -4.64 -5.65
CA SER A 113 -9.80 -6.00 -5.93
C SER A 113 -10.67 -6.68 -7.00
N ARG A 114 -10.07 -7.52 -7.84
CA ARG A 114 -10.80 -8.30 -8.87
C ARG A 114 -11.84 -9.24 -8.30
N SER A 115 -11.57 -9.82 -7.13
CA SER A 115 -12.54 -10.64 -6.40
C SER A 115 -12.11 -10.79 -4.95
N GLY A 116 -12.96 -11.42 -4.11
CA GLY A 116 -12.61 -11.73 -2.72
C GLY A 116 -11.41 -12.66 -2.55
N SER A 117 -11.01 -13.40 -3.60
CA SER A 117 -9.85 -14.29 -3.59
C SER A 117 -8.70 -13.80 -4.48
N ASN A 118 -8.93 -12.77 -5.29
CA ASN A 118 -7.95 -12.18 -6.19
C ASN A 118 -7.80 -10.70 -5.88
N HIS A 119 -6.79 -10.39 -5.08
CA HIS A 119 -6.49 -9.04 -4.64
C HIS A 119 -5.72 -8.20 -5.67
N SER A 120 -5.50 -8.67 -6.91
CA SER A 120 -4.96 -7.79 -7.96
C SER A 120 -5.92 -6.64 -8.27
N SER A 121 -5.37 -5.55 -8.81
CA SER A 121 -6.12 -4.36 -9.18
C SER A 121 -7.17 -4.70 -10.25
N ASP A 122 -8.40 -4.28 -9.98
CA ASP A 122 -9.48 -4.26 -10.94
C ASP A 122 -9.66 -2.85 -11.53
N PHE A 123 -10.76 -2.60 -12.22
CA PHE A 123 -10.98 -1.39 -12.99
C PHE A 123 -11.76 -0.30 -12.24
N CYS A 124 -12.34 -0.58 -11.06
CA CYS A 124 -13.04 0.46 -10.29
C CYS A 124 -12.07 1.21 -9.38
N LYS A 125 -12.05 2.55 -9.49
CA LYS A 125 -11.18 3.46 -8.74
C LYS A 125 -11.99 4.53 -8.02
N LEU A 126 -11.71 4.76 -6.74
CA LEU A 126 -12.18 5.92 -5.96
C LEU A 126 -11.04 6.94 -5.85
N PHE A 127 -11.28 8.20 -6.19
CA PHE A 127 -10.25 9.25 -6.21
C PHE A 127 -10.86 10.65 -6.16
N PHE A 128 -10.05 11.66 -5.84
CA PHE A 128 -10.43 13.06 -6.08
C PHE A 128 -10.02 13.49 -7.49
N ASP A 129 -10.93 14.13 -8.21
CA ASP A 129 -10.63 14.72 -9.52
C ASP A 129 -9.88 16.06 -9.44
N SER A 130 -9.66 16.71 -10.59
CA SER A 130 -9.00 18.03 -10.65
C SER A 130 -9.73 19.12 -9.86
N GLU A 131 -11.05 19.00 -9.70
CA GLU A 131 -11.93 19.95 -9.02
C GLU A 131 -12.08 19.69 -7.51
N ASN A 132 -11.38 18.68 -6.97
CA ASN A 132 -11.51 18.21 -5.58
C ASN A 132 -12.84 17.48 -5.30
N VAL A 133 -13.53 16.97 -6.32
CA VAL A 133 -14.73 16.16 -6.14
C VAL A 133 -14.33 14.70 -6.01
N LEU A 134 -14.87 14.02 -4.99
CA LEU A 134 -14.68 12.59 -4.80
C LEU A 134 -15.50 11.82 -5.84
N ARG A 135 -14.85 11.01 -6.67
CA ARG A 135 -15.49 10.27 -7.77
C ARG A 135 -15.12 8.80 -7.74
N ILE A 136 -16.04 7.99 -8.24
CA ILE A 136 -15.80 6.58 -8.59
C ILE A 136 -15.69 6.51 -10.11
N MET A 137 -14.74 5.76 -10.64
CA MET A 137 -14.54 5.61 -12.09
C MET A 137 -14.28 4.15 -12.42
N TYR A 138 -14.92 3.66 -13.48
CA TYR A 138 -14.45 2.50 -14.23
C TYR A 138 -13.30 2.95 -15.13
N GLN A 139 -12.14 2.32 -15.01
CA GLN A 139 -10.97 2.57 -15.84
C GLN A 139 -10.54 1.27 -16.52
N GLY A 140 -11.36 0.80 -17.46
CA GLY A 140 -11.11 -0.43 -18.20
C GLY A 140 -10.20 -0.24 -19.42
N PRO A 141 -9.79 -1.34 -20.08
CA PRO A 141 -8.86 -1.29 -21.22
C PRO A 141 -9.43 -0.60 -22.46
N GLN A 142 -10.76 -0.61 -22.62
CA GLN A 142 -11.47 -0.09 -23.79
C GLN A 142 -12.27 1.17 -23.50
N VAL A 143 -12.78 1.30 -22.27
CA VAL A 143 -13.65 2.40 -21.86
C VAL A 143 -13.25 2.87 -20.47
N SER A 144 -13.32 4.17 -20.27
CA SER A 144 -13.17 4.80 -18.96
C SER A 144 -14.34 5.73 -18.73
N ASN A 145 -15.09 5.50 -17.65
CA ASN A 145 -16.31 6.25 -17.34
C ASN A 145 -16.38 6.53 -15.84
N VAL A 146 -16.70 7.77 -15.49
CA VAL A 146 -17.04 8.14 -14.12
C VAL A 146 -18.40 7.55 -13.78
N TYR A 147 -18.46 6.78 -12.69
CA TYR A 147 -19.72 6.39 -12.07
C TYR A 147 -20.21 7.56 -11.20
N TRP A 148 -21.51 7.82 -11.30
CA TRP A 148 -22.22 8.97 -10.73
C TRP A 148 -22.01 10.28 -11.51
N LEU A 149 -23.12 10.78 -12.07
CA LEU A 149 -23.21 12.14 -12.61
C LEU A 149 -23.17 13.15 -11.45
N ASP A 150 -22.84 14.41 -11.76
CA ASP A 150 -22.74 15.44 -10.74
C ASP A 150 -23.99 15.45 -9.84
N PRO A 151 -23.83 15.50 -8.50
CA PRO A 151 -24.94 15.43 -7.56
C PRO A 151 -25.91 16.62 -7.64
N TRP A 152 -25.65 17.56 -8.55
CA TRP A 152 -26.42 18.78 -8.78
C TRP A 152 -27.17 18.79 -10.13
N LEU A 153 -27.20 17.66 -10.84
CA LEU A 153 -28.10 17.43 -11.97
C LEU A 153 -29.46 16.88 -11.51
#